data_AF-A0A7G9YSE0-F1
#
_entry.id   AF-A0A7G9YSE0-F1
#
_cell.length_a   1.000
_cell.length_b   1.000
_cell.length_c   1.000
_cell.angle_alpha   90.00
_cell.angle_beta   90.00
_cell.angle_gamma   90.00
#
_symmetry.space_group_name_H-M   'P 1'
#
loop_
_entity.id
_entity.type
_entity.pdbx_description
1 polymer ?
#
loop_
_entity_poly.entity_id
_entity_poly.type
_entity_poly.pdbx_seq_one_letter_code
_entity_poly.pdbx_strand_id
1 'polypeptide(L)'
;MGEYTIELIKILIWPVLFIVILLLFRKPISTFIENWKKAEVKVDKSGITIAAETVTETVRNITKASIERAVSVEENERGRYIEEGFKGVSDTITKIQNYFDKIRNRKILWVDDHPEWNINEKSAFETMGIKITWCLTNEESLNKLKNENFDVIISDLFSDEGYPKGFDLLGELKTKKIPLIFYTGRVTQNLKEKAEDKGAYGIVDSPALLTSKVLSAIIGGEM
;
A
#
# COMPACT_ATOMS: atom_id res chain seq x y z
N MET A 1 15.24 -62.84 -13.38
CA MET A 1 15.36 -62.43 -11.96
C MET A 1 16.07 -61.09 -11.74
N GLY A 2 16.97 -60.62 -12.63
CA GLY A 2 17.77 -59.41 -12.39
C GLY A 2 17.04 -58.05 -12.51
N GLU A 3 15.99 -57.93 -13.33
CA GLU A 3 15.29 -56.65 -13.51
C GLU A 3 14.43 -56.27 -12.29
N TYR A 4 13.66 -57.23 -11.75
CA TYR A 4 12.85 -57.02 -10.54
C TYR A 4 13.68 -56.66 -9.31
N THR A 5 14.90 -57.21 -9.19
CA THR A 5 15.81 -56.85 -8.08
C THR A 5 16.30 -55.41 -8.18
N ILE A 6 16.50 -54.87 -9.39
CA ILE A 6 16.98 -53.49 -9.58
C ILE A 6 15.85 -52.48 -9.31
N GLU A 7 14.60 -52.79 -9.66
CA GLU A 7 13.46 -51.93 -9.34
C GLU A 7 13.17 -51.86 -7.84
N LEU A 8 13.22 -53.00 -7.13
CA LEU A 8 13.06 -53.03 -5.66
C LEU A 8 14.16 -52.24 -4.93
N ILE A 9 15.40 -52.32 -5.40
CA ILE A 9 16.50 -51.53 -4.84
C ILE A 9 16.26 -50.04 -5.05
N LYS A 10 15.83 -49.60 -6.25
CA LYS A 10 15.54 -48.18 -6.52
C LYS A 10 14.43 -47.60 -5.63
N ILE A 11 13.40 -48.39 -5.33
CA ILE A 11 12.30 -47.99 -4.45
C ILE A 11 12.77 -47.86 -2.99
N LEU A 12 13.72 -48.71 -2.56
CA LEU A 12 14.26 -48.68 -1.20
C LEU A 12 15.35 -47.63 -0.98
N ILE A 13 16.00 -47.12 -2.04
CA ILE A 13 17.03 -46.08 -1.94
C ILE A 13 16.47 -44.80 -1.28
N TRP A 14 15.30 -44.34 -1.69
CA TRP A 14 14.75 -43.07 -1.20
C TRP A 14 14.37 -43.09 0.30
N PRO A 15 13.67 -44.13 0.82
CA PRO A 15 13.40 -44.25 2.26
C PRO A 15 14.67 -44.37 3.10
N VAL A 16 15.66 -45.15 2.64
CA VAL A 16 16.92 -45.33 3.38
C VAL A 16 17.73 -44.02 3.38
N LEU A 17 17.83 -43.34 2.25
CA LEU A 17 18.47 -42.02 2.15
C LEU A 17 17.77 -41.01 3.06
N PHE A 18 16.44 -41.01 3.10
CA PHE A 18 15.65 -40.14 3.96
C PHE A 18 15.91 -40.43 5.45
N ILE A 19 15.95 -41.71 5.85
CA ILE A 19 16.28 -42.11 7.22
C ILE A 19 17.72 -41.70 7.56
N VAL A 20 18.68 -41.88 6.66
CA VAL A 20 20.07 -41.46 6.85
C VAL A 20 20.18 -39.94 7.01
N ILE A 21 19.44 -39.16 6.22
CA ILE A 21 19.37 -37.70 6.38
C ILE A 21 18.77 -37.34 7.75
N LEU A 22 17.66 -37.98 8.15
CA LEU A 22 17.07 -37.76 9.48
C LEU A 22 18.02 -38.11 10.63
N LEU A 23 18.84 -39.15 10.47
CA LEU A 23 19.82 -39.58 11.47
C LEU A 23 21.06 -38.65 11.51
N LEU A 24 21.60 -38.28 10.36
CA LEU A 24 22.76 -37.38 10.25
C LEU A 24 22.43 -35.97 10.75
N PHE A 25 21.21 -35.49 10.49
CA PHE A 25 20.74 -34.16 10.89
C PHE A 25 19.83 -34.20 12.13
N ARG A 26 19.86 -35.28 12.92
CA ARG A 26 18.97 -35.48 14.08
C ARG A 26 19.00 -34.30 15.06
N LYS A 27 20.18 -33.77 15.36
CA LYS A 27 20.35 -32.61 16.26
C LYS A 27 19.84 -31.31 15.61
N PRO A 28 20.28 -30.90 14.40
CA PRO A 28 19.73 -29.71 13.73
C PRO A 28 18.20 -29.75 13.56
N ILE A 29 17.64 -30.90 13.17
CA ILE A 29 16.21 -31.09 12.96
C ILE A 29 15.46 -31.01 14.29
N SER A 30 15.96 -31.60 15.38
CA SER A 30 15.31 -31.47 16.69
C SER A 30 15.33 -30.03 17.18
N THR A 31 16.43 -29.31 17.00
CA THR A 31 16.52 -27.88 17.34
C THR A 31 15.59 -27.04 16.47
N PHE A 32 15.46 -27.36 15.18
CA PHE A 32 14.54 -26.69 14.28
C PHE A 32 13.07 -26.92 14.68
N ILE A 33 12.69 -28.16 15.03
CA ILE A 33 11.34 -28.51 15.50
C ILE A 33 11.04 -27.88 16.87
N GLU A 34 12.01 -27.85 17.79
CA GLU A 34 11.85 -27.19 19.10
C GLU A 34 11.71 -25.67 18.95
N ASN A 35 12.49 -25.05 18.07
CA ASN A 35 12.39 -23.64 17.75
C ASN A 35 11.06 -23.31 17.05
N TRP A 36 10.58 -24.20 16.17
CA TRP A 36 9.28 -24.07 15.52
C TRP A 36 8.13 -24.16 16.52
N LYS A 37 8.17 -25.12 17.45
CA LYS A 37 7.18 -25.26 18.53
C LYS A 37 7.19 -24.08 19.51
N LYS A 38 8.34 -23.45 19.75
CA LYS A 38 8.45 -22.23 20.56
C LYS A 38 7.95 -20.99 19.82
N ALA A 39 8.12 -20.94 18.49
CA ALA A 39 7.61 -19.86 17.64
C ALA A 39 6.09 -19.92 17.45
N GLU A 40 5.47 -21.10 17.55
CA GLU A 40 4.02 -21.28 17.38
C GLU A 40 3.15 -20.69 18.50
N VAL A 41 3.70 -20.36 19.68
CA VAL A 41 2.88 -20.08 20.88
C VAL A 41 2.68 -18.58 21.17
N LYS A 42 3.25 -17.66 20.38
CA LYS A 42 2.98 -16.21 20.54
C LYS A 42 2.87 -15.45 19.21
N VAL A 43 2.37 -16.11 18.17
CA VAL A 43 1.96 -15.44 16.95
C VAL A 43 0.45 -15.48 16.92
N ASP A 44 -0.19 -14.34 17.14
CA ASP A 44 -1.62 -14.18 16.99
C ASP A 44 -1.99 -14.51 15.54
N LYS A 45 -2.40 -15.77 15.30
CA LYS A 45 -2.70 -16.31 13.97
C LYS A 45 -3.78 -15.47 13.26
N SER A 46 -4.61 -14.74 14.01
CA SER A 46 -5.63 -13.85 13.45
C SER A 46 -5.01 -12.62 12.79
N GLY A 47 -4.11 -11.91 13.48
CA GLY A 47 -3.50 -10.68 12.99
C GLY A 47 -2.62 -10.88 11.75
N ILE A 48 -1.82 -11.95 11.72
CA ILE A 48 -0.96 -12.25 10.57
C ILE A 48 -1.77 -12.64 9.33
N THR A 49 -2.82 -13.45 9.50
CA THR A 49 -3.68 -13.85 8.37
C THR A 49 -4.47 -12.66 7.83
N ILE A 50 -5.02 -11.81 8.71
CA ILE A 50 -5.70 -10.57 8.30
C ILE A 50 -4.75 -9.64 7.54
N ALA A 51 -3.52 -9.46 8.03
CA ALA A 51 -2.53 -8.62 7.34
C ALA A 51 -2.15 -9.20 5.96
N ALA A 52 -1.98 -10.52 5.83
CA ALA A 52 -1.67 -11.15 4.56
C ALA A 52 -2.83 -11.05 3.54
N GLU A 53 -4.07 -11.22 3.99
CA GLU A 53 -5.28 -11.02 3.18
C GLU A 53 -5.41 -9.55 2.75
N THR A 54 -5.21 -8.62 3.70
CA THR A 54 -5.18 -7.17 3.45
C THR A 54 -4.15 -6.82 2.37
N VAL A 55 -2.92 -7.33 2.49
CA VAL A 55 -1.85 -7.08 1.50
C VAL A 55 -2.30 -7.56 0.12
N THR A 56 -2.83 -8.78 0.03
CA THR A 56 -3.22 -9.40 -1.24
C THR A 56 -4.32 -8.60 -1.94
N GLU A 57 -5.36 -8.23 -1.21
CA GLU A 57 -6.49 -7.46 -1.73
C GLU A 57 -6.09 -6.01 -2.07
N THR A 58 -5.29 -5.38 -1.21
CA THR A 58 -4.75 -4.04 -1.46
C THR A 58 -3.92 -3.99 -2.73
N VAL A 59 -2.97 -4.92 -2.89
CA VAL A 59 -2.11 -4.98 -4.07
C VAL A 59 -2.95 -5.18 -5.33
N ARG A 60 -3.97 -6.05 -5.28
CA ARG A 60 -4.89 -6.23 -6.42
C ARG A 60 -5.56 -4.91 -6.81
N ASN A 61 -6.14 -4.19 -5.85
CA ASN A 61 -6.85 -2.94 -6.12
C ASN A 61 -5.92 -1.84 -6.65
N ILE A 62 -4.73 -1.69 -6.06
CA ILE A 62 -3.72 -0.73 -6.53
C ILE A 62 -3.23 -1.08 -7.94
N THR A 63 -2.94 -2.36 -8.20
CA THR A 63 -2.46 -2.80 -9.52
C THR A 63 -3.54 -2.60 -10.57
N LYS A 64 -4.81 -2.91 -10.28
CA LYS A 64 -5.93 -2.65 -11.18
C LYS A 64 -6.03 -1.17 -11.51
N ALA A 65 -6.06 -0.29 -10.51
CA ALA A 65 -6.09 1.16 -10.69
C ALA A 65 -4.89 1.65 -11.53
N SER A 66 -3.70 1.15 -11.22
CA SER A 66 -2.47 1.57 -11.90
C SER A 66 -2.46 1.15 -13.37
N ILE A 67 -2.98 -0.04 -13.71
CA ILE A 67 -3.11 -0.52 -15.09
C ILE A 67 -4.13 0.30 -15.86
N GLU A 68 -5.31 0.57 -15.28
CA GLU A 68 -6.35 1.38 -15.91
C GLU A 68 -5.82 2.78 -16.26
N ARG A 69 -5.09 3.40 -15.32
CA ARG A 69 -4.45 4.71 -15.52
C ARG A 69 -3.28 4.67 -16.51
N ALA A 70 -2.51 3.57 -16.57
CA ALA A 70 -1.37 3.45 -17.49
C ALA A 70 -1.76 3.55 -18.97
N VAL A 71 -3.02 3.25 -19.32
CA VAL A 71 -3.56 3.36 -20.67
C VAL A 71 -3.57 4.82 -21.15
N SER A 72 -3.84 5.78 -20.26
CA SER A 72 -3.87 7.21 -20.58
C SER A 72 -2.50 7.89 -20.50
N VAL A 73 -1.44 7.19 -20.06
CA VAL A 73 -0.09 7.74 -19.94
C VAL A 73 0.59 7.77 -21.31
N GLU A 74 1.22 8.90 -21.64
CA GLU A 74 2.00 9.09 -22.86
C GLU A 74 3.10 8.01 -22.96
N GLU A 75 3.38 7.52 -24.18
CA GLU A 75 4.27 6.37 -24.39
C GLU A 75 5.69 6.60 -23.84
N ASN A 76 6.20 7.83 -23.97
CA ASN A 76 7.49 8.28 -23.45
C ASN A 76 7.54 8.36 -21.90
N GLU A 77 6.41 8.48 -21.21
CA GLU A 77 6.32 8.56 -19.75
C GLU A 77 5.94 7.20 -19.11
N ARG A 78 5.45 6.24 -19.89
CA ARG A 78 4.95 4.95 -19.41
C ARG A 78 6.01 4.14 -18.65
N GLY A 79 7.27 4.19 -19.09
CA GLY A 79 8.38 3.51 -18.41
C GLY A 79 8.57 4.00 -16.96
N ARG A 80 8.64 5.33 -16.78
CA ARG A 80 8.72 5.97 -15.45
C ARG A 80 7.50 5.60 -14.61
N TYR A 81 6.31 5.73 -15.17
CA TYR A 81 5.06 5.44 -14.47
C TYR A 81 5.01 4.01 -13.93
N ILE A 82 5.45 3.03 -14.73
CA ILE A 82 5.52 1.62 -14.32
C ILE A 82 6.55 1.43 -13.20
N GLU A 83 7.76 1.97 -13.35
CA GLU A 83 8.83 1.86 -12.34
C GLU A 83 8.41 2.44 -10.99
N GLU A 84 7.84 3.65 -11.00
CA GLU A 84 7.31 4.30 -9.81
C GLU A 84 6.12 3.52 -9.22
N GLY A 85 5.28 2.95 -10.09
CA GLY A 85 4.19 2.06 -9.69
C GLY A 85 4.68 0.85 -8.90
N PHE A 86 5.70 0.16 -9.41
CA PHE A 86 6.32 -0.98 -8.71
C PHE A 86 6.91 -0.58 -7.35
N LYS A 87 7.60 0.56 -7.30
CA LYS A 87 8.12 1.11 -6.05
C LYS A 87 7.00 1.38 -5.05
N GLY A 88 5.93 2.03 -5.49
CA GLY A 88 4.76 2.32 -4.66
C GLY A 88 4.09 1.06 -4.09
N VAL A 89 3.96 0.01 -4.90
CA VAL A 89 3.41 -1.29 -4.45
C VAL A 89 4.33 -1.94 -3.42
N SER A 90 5.63 -2.04 -3.70
CA SER A 90 6.62 -2.65 -2.78
C SER A 90 6.65 -1.93 -1.43
N ASP A 91 6.67 -0.60 -1.46
CA ASP A 91 6.62 0.24 -0.27
C ASP A 91 5.32 0.04 0.52
N THR A 92 4.18 -0.10 -0.17
CA THR A 92 2.87 -0.33 0.44
C THR A 92 2.83 -1.67 1.16
N ILE A 93 3.31 -2.75 0.53
CA ILE A 93 3.40 -4.09 1.12
C ILE A 93 4.23 -4.02 2.42
N THR A 94 5.40 -3.41 2.35
CA THR A 94 6.29 -3.26 3.50
C THR A 94 5.63 -2.49 4.64
N LYS A 95 4.89 -1.43 4.34
CA LYS A 95 4.19 -0.63 5.36
C LYS A 95 3.05 -1.40 6.02
N ILE A 96 2.23 -2.11 5.25
CA ILE A 96 1.14 -2.91 5.80
C ILE A 96 1.69 -4.02 6.70
N GLN A 97 2.70 -4.76 6.26
CA GLN A 97 3.28 -5.84 7.04
C GLN A 97 3.85 -5.39 8.40
N ASN A 98 4.45 -4.20 8.45
CA ASN A 98 5.11 -3.71 9.67
C ASN A 98 4.22 -2.81 10.54
N TYR A 99 3.20 -2.17 9.98
CA TYR A 99 2.44 -1.10 10.64
C TYR A 99 0.92 -1.25 10.52
N PHE A 100 0.41 -2.44 10.21
CA PHE A 100 -1.03 -2.67 10.01
C PHE A 100 -1.91 -2.08 11.13
N ASP A 101 -1.54 -2.30 12.39
CA ASP A 101 -2.31 -1.80 13.55
C ASP A 101 -2.33 -0.27 13.65
N LYS A 102 -1.32 0.42 13.12
CA LYS A 102 -1.28 1.89 13.06
C LYS A 102 -2.11 2.44 11.90
N ILE A 103 -2.25 1.67 10.83
CA ILE A 103 -2.93 2.07 9.60
C ILE A 103 -4.46 1.89 9.73
N ARG A 104 -4.90 0.79 10.35
CA ARG A 104 -6.33 0.51 10.50
C ARG A 104 -7.05 1.61 11.29
N ASN A 105 -8.32 1.85 10.96
CA ASN A 105 -9.20 2.87 11.57
C ASN A 105 -8.81 4.33 11.35
N ARG A 106 -7.80 4.60 10.51
CA ARG A 106 -7.42 5.96 10.13
C ARG A 106 -8.46 6.58 9.22
N LYS A 107 -8.48 7.91 9.16
CA LYS A 107 -9.46 8.69 8.40
C LYS A 107 -8.79 9.56 7.36
N ILE A 108 -9.22 9.41 6.12
CA ILE A 108 -8.85 10.25 4.98
C ILE A 108 -10.01 11.17 4.67
N LEU A 109 -9.73 12.46 4.54
CA LEU A 109 -10.62 13.40 3.85
C LEU A 109 -10.15 13.51 2.41
N TRP A 110 -11.00 13.14 1.45
CA TRP A 110 -10.65 13.19 0.03
C TRP A 110 -11.50 14.24 -0.69
N VAL A 111 -10.84 15.29 -1.17
CA VAL A 111 -11.44 16.41 -1.90
C VAL A 111 -11.25 16.20 -3.40
N ASP A 112 -12.33 15.85 -4.09
CA ASP A 112 -12.30 15.50 -5.51
C ASP A 112 -13.70 15.73 -6.10
N ASP A 113 -13.78 16.41 -7.23
CA ASP A 113 -15.03 16.65 -7.98
C ASP A 113 -15.50 15.41 -8.76
N HIS A 114 -14.60 14.46 -9.01
CA HIS A 114 -14.87 13.21 -9.72
C HIS A 114 -14.50 11.97 -8.88
N PRO A 115 -15.11 11.77 -7.70
CA PRO A 115 -14.81 10.63 -6.84
C PRO A 115 -15.09 9.27 -7.51
N GLU A 116 -15.96 9.23 -8.53
CA GLU A 116 -16.27 8.04 -9.32
C GLU A 116 -15.08 7.51 -10.13
N TRP A 117 -14.05 8.32 -10.38
CA TRP A 117 -12.83 7.88 -11.06
C TRP A 117 -11.83 7.19 -10.14
N ASN A 118 -12.05 7.24 -8.82
CA ASN A 118 -11.10 6.79 -7.79
C ASN A 118 -11.59 5.55 -7.01
N ILE A 119 -12.49 4.75 -7.59
CA ILE A 119 -13.16 3.64 -6.90
C ILE A 119 -12.16 2.54 -6.50
N ASN A 120 -11.16 2.25 -7.32
CA ASN A 120 -10.18 1.21 -7.02
C ASN A 120 -9.22 1.65 -5.89
N GLU A 121 -8.81 2.91 -5.89
CA GLU A 121 -7.99 3.55 -4.85
C GLU A 121 -8.75 3.57 -3.51
N LYS A 122 -10.03 3.97 -3.55
CA LYS A 122 -10.93 3.89 -2.40
C LYS A 122 -10.96 2.47 -1.83
N SER A 123 -11.16 1.48 -2.70
CA SER A 123 -11.24 0.07 -2.31
C SER A 123 -9.92 -0.41 -1.68
N ALA A 124 -8.76 0.03 -2.22
CA ALA A 124 -7.46 -0.29 -1.64
C ALA A 124 -7.32 0.26 -0.21
N PHE A 125 -7.71 1.50 0.05
CA PHE A 125 -7.67 2.07 1.40
C PHE A 125 -8.66 1.41 2.36
N GLU A 126 -9.89 1.12 1.91
CA GLU A 126 -10.91 0.46 2.72
C GLU A 126 -10.51 -0.97 3.13
N THR A 127 -9.83 -1.71 2.25
CA THR A 127 -9.24 -3.02 2.58
C THR A 127 -8.28 -2.93 3.77
N MET A 128 -7.56 -1.82 3.94
CA MET A 128 -6.67 -1.57 5.07
C MET A 128 -7.41 -1.11 6.34
N GLY A 129 -8.74 -1.03 6.31
CA GLY A 129 -9.57 -0.52 7.39
C GLY A 129 -9.52 1.01 7.52
N ILE A 130 -9.05 1.73 6.49
CA ILE A 130 -9.04 3.19 6.45
C ILE A 130 -10.42 3.68 5.99
N LYS A 131 -10.95 4.69 6.68
CA LYS A 131 -12.23 5.32 6.37
C LYS A 131 -12.01 6.54 5.48
N ILE A 132 -12.74 6.62 4.38
CA ILE A 132 -12.70 7.76 3.47
C ILE A 132 -13.98 8.59 3.64
N THR A 133 -13.80 9.88 3.80
CA THR A 133 -14.87 10.87 3.72
C THR A 133 -14.65 11.72 2.47
N TRP A 134 -15.60 11.68 1.55
CA TRP A 134 -15.56 12.47 0.31
C TRP A 134 -16.05 13.90 0.53
N CYS A 135 -15.43 14.83 -0.20
CA CYS A 135 -15.87 16.21 -0.37
C CYS A 135 -15.75 16.59 -1.84
N LEU A 136 -16.79 17.18 -2.42
CA LEU A 136 -16.75 17.59 -3.83
C LEU A 136 -16.10 18.95 -4.03
N THR A 137 -15.97 19.73 -2.94
CA THR A 137 -15.43 21.10 -2.98
C THR A 137 -14.52 21.39 -1.81
N ASN A 138 -13.67 22.41 -1.97
CA ASN A 138 -12.84 22.96 -0.91
C ASN A 138 -13.69 23.49 0.27
N GLU A 139 -14.84 24.11 -0.01
CA GLU A 139 -15.72 24.62 1.04
C GLU A 139 -16.29 23.49 1.90
N GLU A 140 -16.76 22.41 1.27
CA GLU A 140 -17.26 21.24 1.97
C GLU A 140 -16.16 20.63 2.86
N SER A 141 -14.93 20.51 2.34
CA SER A 141 -13.81 19.95 3.10
C SER A 141 -13.46 20.79 4.31
N LEU A 142 -13.39 22.11 4.17
CA LEU A 142 -13.16 23.04 5.26
C LEU A 142 -14.27 22.98 6.31
N ASN A 143 -15.53 22.79 5.90
CA ASN A 143 -16.66 22.62 6.81
C ASN A 143 -16.58 21.30 7.59
N LYS A 144 -16.27 20.17 6.94
CA LYS A 144 -16.10 18.88 7.63
C LYS A 144 -14.94 18.93 8.63
N LEU A 145 -13.83 19.57 8.28
CA LEU A 145 -12.68 19.77 9.16
C LEU A 145 -12.95 20.61 10.41
N LYS A 146 -14.12 21.25 10.54
CA LYS A 146 -14.53 21.93 11.79
C LYS A 146 -15.09 20.95 12.82
N ASN A 147 -15.66 19.83 12.36
CA ASN A 147 -16.44 18.92 13.19
C ASN A 147 -15.78 17.53 13.32
N GLU A 148 -14.84 17.20 12.44
CA GLU A 148 -14.19 15.90 12.40
C GLU A 148 -12.68 16.03 12.24
N ASN A 149 -11.96 15.11 12.88
CA ASN A 149 -10.51 14.96 12.73
C ASN A 149 -10.20 13.95 11.62
N PHE A 150 -9.19 14.26 10.83
CA PHE A 150 -8.65 13.42 9.77
C PHE A 150 -7.14 13.28 9.95
N ASP A 151 -6.60 12.10 9.63
CA ASP A 151 -5.17 11.82 9.73
C ASP A 151 -4.41 12.34 8.51
N VAL A 152 -5.09 12.44 7.36
CA VAL A 152 -4.52 12.91 6.09
C VAL A 152 -5.61 13.46 5.18
N ILE A 153 -5.24 14.42 4.33
CA ILE A 153 -6.10 14.98 3.29
C ILE A 153 -5.53 14.60 1.93
N ILE A 154 -6.39 14.08 1.05
CA ILE A 154 -6.11 13.95 -0.38
C ILE A 154 -6.91 15.04 -1.09
N SER A 155 -6.31 15.73 -2.04
CA SER A 155 -6.99 16.73 -2.86
C SER A 155 -6.60 16.57 -4.31
N ASP A 156 -7.54 16.68 -5.24
CA ASP A 156 -7.16 17.05 -6.59
C ASP A 156 -6.56 18.46 -6.58
N LEU A 157 -5.60 18.68 -7.47
CA LEU A 157 -4.93 19.95 -7.60
C LEU A 157 -5.69 20.91 -8.51
N PHE A 158 -6.24 20.41 -9.62
CA PHE A 158 -6.86 21.24 -10.65
C PHE A 158 -8.37 21.12 -10.62
N SER A 159 -9.06 22.13 -11.15
CA SER A 159 -10.48 22.02 -11.53
C SER A 159 -10.58 21.58 -12.99
N ASP A 160 -11.78 21.24 -13.44
CA ASP A 160 -12.08 21.00 -14.86
C ASP A 160 -11.64 22.15 -15.78
N GLU A 161 -11.66 23.39 -15.28
CA GLU A 161 -11.21 24.58 -16.01
C GLU A 161 -9.68 24.78 -15.97
N GLY A 162 -8.94 23.90 -15.30
CA GLY A 162 -7.48 23.96 -15.16
C GLY A 162 -6.98 24.92 -14.08
N TYR A 163 -7.87 25.54 -13.31
CA TYR A 163 -7.47 26.39 -12.18
C TYR A 163 -6.93 25.52 -11.02
N PRO A 164 -5.76 25.84 -10.41
CA PRO A 164 -5.12 25.01 -9.39
C PRO A 164 -5.77 25.16 -7.99
N LYS A 165 -7.07 24.83 -7.88
CA LYS A 165 -7.91 24.94 -6.67
C LYS A 165 -7.30 24.28 -5.43
N GLY A 166 -6.50 23.23 -5.61
CA GLY A 166 -5.87 22.52 -4.50
C GLY A 166 -4.86 23.40 -3.74
N PHE A 167 -4.21 24.36 -4.40
CA PHE A 167 -3.30 25.29 -3.72
C PHE A 167 -4.03 26.28 -2.82
N ASP A 168 -5.27 26.63 -3.14
CA ASP A 168 -6.10 27.48 -2.27
C ASP A 168 -6.49 26.72 -1.01
N LEU A 169 -6.92 25.47 -1.17
CA LEU A 169 -7.19 24.59 -0.03
C LEU A 169 -5.96 24.45 0.87
N LEU A 170 -4.79 24.21 0.29
CA LEU A 170 -3.53 24.14 1.06
C LEU A 170 -3.24 25.45 1.81
N GLY A 171 -3.55 26.61 1.21
CA GLY A 171 -3.44 27.92 1.85
C GLY A 171 -4.31 28.05 3.09
N GLU A 172 -5.57 27.63 3.00
CA GLU A 172 -6.54 27.64 4.10
C GLU A 172 -6.17 26.64 5.23
N LEU A 173 -5.46 25.57 4.88
CA LEU A 173 -5.03 24.54 5.82
C LEU A 173 -3.73 24.84 6.56
N LYS A 174 -3.02 25.94 6.27
CA LYS A 174 -1.71 26.25 6.89
C LYS A 174 -1.70 26.25 8.42
N THR A 175 -2.85 26.54 9.05
CA THR A 175 -2.98 26.52 10.51
C THR A 175 -3.24 25.12 11.09
N LYS A 176 -3.67 24.17 10.25
CA LYS A 176 -3.92 22.77 10.60
C LYS A 176 -2.70 21.93 10.23
N LYS A 177 -2.15 21.18 11.17
CA LYS A 177 -0.98 20.29 10.94
C LYS A 177 -1.37 18.96 10.30
N ILE A 178 -2.34 18.94 9.38
CA ILE A 178 -2.79 17.72 8.71
C ILE A 178 -2.05 17.61 7.38
N PRO A 179 -1.35 16.50 7.10
CA PRO A 179 -0.64 16.32 5.83
C PRO A 179 -1.63 16.33 4.67
N LEU A 180 -1.38 17.19 3.67
CA LEU A 180 -2.14 17.24 2.43
C LEU A 180 -1.31 16.66 1.29
N ILE A 181 -1.89 15.70 0.56
CA ILE A 181 -1.31 15.07 -0.61
C ILE A 181 -2.16 15.44 -1.84
N PHE A 182 -1.52 15.98 -2.86
CA PHE A 182 -2.18 16.18 -4.15
C PHE A 182 -2.16 14.87 -4.95
N TYR A 183 -3.32 14.48 -5.47
CA TYR A 183 -3.46 13.39 -6.42
C TYR A 183 -4.02 13.93 -7.72
N THR A 184 -3.27 13.85 -8.82
CA THR A 184 -3.67 14.50 -10.07
C THR A 184 -3.28 13.70 -11.31
N GLY A 185 -3.72 14.15 -12.49
CA GLY A 185 -3.53 13.44 -13.75
C GLY A 185 -2.06 13.23 -14.14
N ARG A 186 -1.24 14.28 -14.00
CA ARG A 186 0.17 14.30 -14.40
C ARG A 186 0.98 15.14 -13.43
N VAL A 187 2.16 14.65 -13.03
CA VAL A 187 3.10 15.40 -12.19
C VAL A 187 4.39 15.67 -12.95
N THR A 188 4.70 16.96 -13.12
CA THR A 188 6.01 17.40 -13.63
C THR A 188 6.94 17.75 -12.47
N GLN A 189 8.25 17.77 -12.72
CA GLN A 189 9.23 18.13 -11.70
C GLN A 189 9.00 19.55 -11.13
N ASN A 190 8.73 20.53 -12.00
CA ASN A 190 8.40 21.89 -11.57
C ASN A 190 7.13 21.95 -10.71
N LEU A 191 6.11 21.15 -11.07
CA LEU A 191 4.88 21.10 -10.29
C LEU A 191 5.10 20.47 -8.91
N LYS A 192 5.96 19.45 -8.85
CA LYS A 192 6.39 18.81 -7.60
C LYS A 192 7.11 19.79 -6.69
N GLU A 193 8.12 20.50 -7.19
CA GLU A 193 8.86 21.53 -6.45
C GLU A 193 7.91 22.62 -5.94
N LYS A 194 7.01 23.11 -6.79
CA LYS A 194 6.02 24.13 -6.41
C LYS A 194 5.06 23.66 -5.30
N ALA A 195 4.64 22.39 -5.32
CA ALA A 195 3.80 21.82 -4.28
C ALA A 195 4.57 21.69 -2.95
N GLU A 196 5.81 21.23 -3.00
CA GLU A 196 6.71 21.11 -1.84
C GLU A 196 6.99 22.49 -1.22
N ASP A 197 7.32 23.51 -2.03
CA ASP A 197 7.55 24.88 -1.57
C ASP A 197 6.33 25.50 -0.87
N LYS A 198 5.12 25.11 -1.28
CA LYS A 198 3.87 25.55 -0.65
C LYS A 198 3.54 24.79 0.64
N GLY A 199 4.30 23.75 0.96
CA GLY A 199 4.14 22.94 2.17
C GLY A 199 3.22 21.74 2.00
N ALA A 200 2.96 21.27 0.78
CA ALA A 200 2.25 20.01 0.58
C ALA A 200 3.10 18.84 1.11
N TYR A 201 2.46 17.83 1.70
CA TYR A 201 3.15 16.60 2.09
C TYR A 201 3.64 15.82 0.87
N GLY A 202 2.93 15.95 -0.25
CA GLY A 202 3.35 15.40 -1.54
C GLY A 202 2.40 15.70 -2.68
N ILE A 203 2.84 15.33 -3.87
CA ILE A 203 2.03 15.29 -5.08
C ILE A 203 2.41 14.06 -5.89
N VAL A 204 1.40 13.34 -6.41
CA VAL A 204 1.56 12.05 -7.11
C VAL A 204 0.53 11.91 -8.23
N ASP A 205 0.86 11.14 -9.26
CA ASP A 205 0.01 10.85 -10.43
C ASP A 205 -0.37 9.37 -10.57
N SER A 206 0.12 8.50 -9.68
CA SER A 206 -0.18 7.06 -9.73
C SER A 206 -0.88 6.55 -8.47
N PRO A 207 -1.79 5.57 -8.59
CA PRO A 207 -2.48 4.97 -7.45
C PRO A 207 -1.53 4.32 -6.43
N ALA A 208 -0.47 3.69 -6.92
CA ALA A 208 0.53 3.04 -6.09
C ALA A 208 1.36 4.04 -5.28
N LEU A 209 1.77 5.16 -5.89
CA LEU A 209 2.47 6.22 -5.16
C LEU A 209 1.54 6.94 -4.19
N LEU A 210 0.28 7.19 -4.58
CA LEU A 210 -0.73 7.75 -3.69
C LEU A 210 -0.85 6.91 -2.42
N THR A 211 -1.05 5.61 -2.58
CA THR A 211 -1.20 4.70 -1.44
C THR A 211 0.04 4.72 -0.56
N SER A 212 1.24 4.54 -1.14
CA SER A 212 2.50 4.56 -0.39
C SER A 212 2.70 5.87 0.38
N LYS A 213 2.37 7.01 -0.23
CA LYS A 213 2.54 8.35 0.35
C LYS A 213 1.55 8.62 1.47
N VAL A 214 0.29 8.22 1.30
CA VAL A 214 -0.75 8.29 2.35
C VAL A 214 -0.34 7.47 3.57
N LEU A 215 0.14 6.24 3.36
CA LEU A 215 0.60 5.41 4.47
C LEU A 215 1.82 6.02 5.18
N SER A 216 2.76 6.61 4.44
CA SER A 216 3.87 7.37 5.05
C SER A 216 3.38 8.52 5.93
N ALA A 217 2.36 9.26 5.48
CA ALA A 217 1.80 10.39 6.23
C ALA A 217 1.17 9.91 7.55
N ILE A 218 0.36 8.86 7.47
CA ILE A 218 -0.31 8.24 8.64
C ILE A 218 0.70 7.72 9.66
N ILE A 219 1.74 7.01 9.19
CA ILE A 219 2.74 6.39 10.08
C ILE A 219 3.66 7.46 10.70
N GLY A 220 4.03 8.49 9.91
CA GLY A 220 4.94 9.55 10.33
C GLY A 220 4.32 10.60 11.26
N GLY A 221 2.99 10.73 11.32
CA GLY A 221 2.30 11.69 12.17
C GLY A 221 2.33 11.40 13.69
N GLU A 222 2.95 10.29 14.11
CA GLU A 222 3.07 9.87 15.52
C GLU A 222 4.49 10.03 16.12
N MET A 223 5.44 10.65 15.41
CA MET A 223 6.82 10.87 15.88
C MET A 223 7.07 12.32 16.30
#